data_AF-A0A1G9HHY7-F1
#
_entry.id   AF-A0A1G9HHY7-F1
#
_cell.length_a   1.000
_cell.length_b   1.000
_cell.length_c   1.000
_cell.angle_alpha   90.00
_cell.angle_beta   90.00
_cell.angle_gamma   90.00
#
_symmetry.space_group_name_H-M   'P 1'
#
loop_
_entity.id
_entity.type
_entity.pdbx_description
1 polymer ?
#
loop_
_entity_poly.entity_id
_entity_poly.type
_entity_poly.pdbx_seq_one_letter_code
_entity_poly.pdbx_strand_id
1 'polypeptide(L)' 'TCTDNAPMESFFGHFKCECYDLKMYHTFEALESDIEQYIEFYNHKRLQAQLNSLAPVEFRAQAAA' A
#
# COMPACT_ATOMS: atom_id res chain seq x y z
N THR A 1 20.81 4.30 8.02
CA THR A 1 19.72 5.30 7.96
C THR A 1 18.41 4.56 7.79
N CYS A 2 17.33 5.02 8.43
CA CYS A 2 15.99 4.41 8.43
C CYS A 2 15.24 4.49 7.08
N THR A 3 15.98 4.53 5.96
CA THR A 3 15.41 4.71 4.62
C THR A 3 14.93 3.41 3.99
N ASP A 4 15.44 2.27 4.41
CA ASP A 4 15.06 0.96 3.84
C ASP A 4 13.64 0.54 4.25
N ASN A 5 13.24 0.87 5.49
CA ASN A 5 11.91 0.55 6.01
C ASN A 5 10.84 1.59 5.66
N ALA A 6 11.22 2.78 5.20
CA ALA A 6 10.29 3.86 4.85
C ALA A 6 9.12 3.44 3.91
N PRO A 7 9.34 2.66 2.83
CA PRO A 7 8.22 2.18 2.00
C PRO A 7 7.25 1.27 2.76
N MET A 8 7.77 0.42 3.65
CA MET A 8 6.94 -0.47 4.47
C MET A 8 6.19 0.29 5.55
N GLU A 9 6.82 1.28 6.19
CA GLU A 9 6.15 2.17 7.17
C GLU A 9 5.00 2.95 6.52
N SER A 10 5.21 3.47 5.31
CA SER A 10 4.17 4.12 4.54
C SER A 10 3.02 3.15 4.22
N PHE A 11 3.33 1.97 3.68
CA PHE A 11 2.33 0.95 3.37
C PHE A 11 1.47 0.61 4.60
N PHE A 12 2.10 0.27 5.73
CA PHE A 12 1.36 -0.12 6.94
C PHE A 12 0.60 1.05 7.57
N GLY A 13 1.13 2.28 7.51
CA GLY A 13 0.41 3.46 7.97
C GLY A 13 -0.90 3.67 7.20
N HIS A 14 -0.85 3.49 5.88
CA HIS A 14 -2.03 3.61 5.04
C HIS A 14 -3.00 2.43 5.19
N PHE A 15 -2.50 1.20 5.19
CA PHE A 15 -3.34 0.01 5.40
C PHE A 15 -4.12 0.08 6.71
N LYS A 16 -3.47 0.56 7.78
CA LYS A 16 -4.13 0.71 9.09
C LYS A 16 -5.29 1.69 9.04
N CYS A 17 -5.02 2.93 8.63
CA CYS A 17 -6.02 3.99 8.61
C CYS A 17 -7.13 3.78 7.58
N GLU A 18 -6.81 3.20 6.42
CA GLU A 18 -7.72 3.13 5.27
C GLU A 18 -8.48 1.79 5.18
N CYS A 19 -8.05 0.76 5.91
CA CYS A 19 -8.68 -0.57 5.85
C CYS A 19 -8.85 -1.20 7.24
N TYR A 20 -7.75 -1.44 7.97
CA TYR A 20 -7.77 -2.24 9.20
C TYR A 20 -8.60 -1.60 10.32
N ASP A 21 -8.40 -0.31 10.60
CA ASP A 21 -9.07 0.41 11.69
C ASP A 21 -10.57 0.62 11.42
N LEU A 22 -11.03 0.37 10.18
CA LEU A 22 -12.42 0.53 9.76
C LEU A 22 -13.25 -0.75 9.92
N LYS A 23 -12.62 -1.89 10.28
CA LYS A 23 -13.26 -3.20 10.29
C LYS A 23 -12.89 -4.00 11.54
N MET A 24 -13.82 -4.85 11.97
CA MET A 24 -13.57 -5.87 12.99
C MET A 24 -13.36 -7.22 12.31
N TYR A 25 -12.17 -7.79 12.45
CA TYR A 25 -11.82 -9.10 11.90
C TYR A 25 -12.14 -10.20 12.91
N HIS A 26 -12.86 -11.23 12.44
CA HIS A 26 -13.26 -12.37 13.27
C HIS A 26 -12.39 -13.61 13.04
N THR A 27 -11.67 -13.65 11.91
CA THR A 27 -10.72 -14.71 11.58
C THR A 27 -9.45 -14.10 10.97
N PHE A 28 -8.37 -14.87 11.01
CA PHE A 28 -7.10 -14.46 10.41
C PHE A 28 -7.22 -14.39 8.87
N GLU A 29 -7.94 -15.32 8.25
CA GLU A 29 -8.12 -15.40 6.81
C GLU A 29 -8.86 -14.17 6.25
N ALA A 30 -9.80 -13.61 7.03
CA ALA A 30 -10.47 -12.36 6.66
C ALA A 30 -9.50 -11.16 6.65
N LEU A 31 -8.56 -11.12 7.60
CA LEU A 31 -7.51 -10.10 7.63
C LEU A 31 -6.51 -10.31 6.49
N GLU A 32 -6.07 -11.55 6.27
CA GLU A 32 -5.14 -11.92 5.20
C GLU A 32 -5.69 -11.53 3.83
N SER A 33 -6.96 -11.85 3.55
CA SER A 33 -7.61 -11.49 2.29
C SER A 33 -7.68 -9.98 2.05
N ASP A 34 -7.93 -9.19 3.10
CA ASP A 34 -7.90 -7.72 3.00
C ASP A 34 -6.49 -7.19 2.79
N ILE A 35 -5.47 -7.81 3.39
CA ILE A 35 -4.05 -7.46 3.16
C ILE A 35 -3.68 -7.71 1.70
N GLU A 36 -4.01 -8.88 1.14
CA GLU A 36 -3.71 -9.21 -0.25
C GLU A 36 -4.36 -8.23 -1.23
N GLN A 37 -5.65 -7.94 -1.02
CA GLN A 37 -6.38 -6.97 -1.84
C GLN A 37 -5.80 -5.55 -1.71
N TYR A 38 -5.37 -5.16 -0.51
CA TYR A 38 -4.80 -3.84 -0.29
C TYR A 38 -3.40 -3.72 -0.88
N ILE A 39 -2.58 -4.79 -0.90
CA ILE A 39 -1.27 -4.82 -1.59
C ILE A 39 -1.47 -4.56 -3.09
N GLU A 40 -2.43 -5.25 -3.71
CA GLU A 40 -2.74 -5.06 -5.14
C GLU A 40 -3.19 -3.63 -5.41
N PHE A 41 -4.12 -3.10 -4.62
CA PHE A 41 -4.56 -1.71 -4.72
C PHE A 41 -3.39 -0.72 -4.55
N TYR A 42 -2.58 -0.90 -3.51
CA TYR A 42 -1.49 0.00 -3.16
C TYR A 42 -0.45 0.06 -4.28
N ASN A 43 -0.06 -1.08 -4.85
CA ASN A 43 0.98 -1.12 -5.87
C ASN A 43 0.51 -0.72 -7.27
N HIS A 44 -0.73 -1.06 -7.64
CA HIS A 44 -1.20 -0.95 -9.02
C HIS A 44 -2.22 0.17 -9.26
N LYS A 45 -2.89 0.67 -8.22
CA LYS A 45 -4.03 1.59 -8.40
C LYS A 45 -3.93 2.87 -7.58
N ARG A 46 -3.10 2.89 -6.53
CA ARG A 46 -3.01 4.00 -5.59
C ARG A 46 -2.24 5.17 -6.19
N LEU A 47 -2.95 6.22 -6.55
CA LEU A 47 -2.33 7.45 -7.05
C LEU A 47 -1.69 8.22 -5.89
N GLN A 48 -0.40 8.50 -6.00
CA GLN A 48 0.33 9.26 -4.98
C GLN A 48 0.77 10.60 -5.55
N ALA A 49 0.38 11.70 -4.89
CA ALA A 49 0.74 13.05 -5.33
C ALA A 49 2.26 13.24 -5.45
N GLN A 50 3.04 12.61 -4.55
CA GLN A 50 4.49 12.61 -4.59
C GLN A 50 5.09 11.83 -5.78
N LEU A 51 4.30 10.97 -6.42
CA LEU A 51 4.67 10.18 -7.60
C LEU A 51 4.02 10.75 -8.88
N ASN A 52 3.77 12.06 -8.96
CA ASN A 52 3.07 12.69 -10.08
C ASN A 52 1.67 12.11 -10.34
N SER A 53 0.98 11.67 -9.29
CA SER A 53 -0.32 10.98 -9.37
C SER A 53 -0.27 9.66 -10.15
N LEU A 54 0.86 8.97 -10.13
CA LEU A 54 1.02 7.61 -10.67
C LEU A 54 0.90 6.56 -9.57
N ALA A 55 0.55 5.34 -9.94
CA ALA A 55 0.71 4.19 -9.07
C ALA A 55 2.22 3.87 -8.86
N PRO A 56 2.60 3.25 -7.72
CA PRO A 56 3.99 2.90 -7.45
C PRO A 56 4.68 2.10 -8.57
N VAL A 57 3.96 1.16 -9.19
CA VAL A 57 4.48 0.36 -10.31
C VAL A 57 4.68 1.22 -11.57
N GLU A 58 3.76 2.14 -11.87
CA GLU A 58 3.87 3.04 -13.02
C GLU A 58 5.04 4.01 -12.86
N PHE A 59 5.21 4.58 -11.67
CA PHE A 59 6.35 5.45 -11.36
C PHE A 59 7.69 4.73 -11.53
N ARG A 60 7.79 3.47 -11.06
CA ARG A 60 9.00 2.65 -11.25
C ARG A 60 9.28 2.35 -12.71
N ALA A 61 8.25 2.05 -13.50
CA ALA A 61 8.41 1.81 -14.94
C ALA A 61 8.90 3.06 -15.68
N GLN A 62 8.40 4.24 -15.33
CA GLN A 62 8.86 5.51 -15.91
C GLN A 62 10.29 5.88 -15.51
N ALA A 63 10.70 5.58 -14.27
CA ALA A 63 12.06 5.86 -13.79
C ALA A 63 13.12 4.91 -14.37
N ALA A 64 12.71 3.75 -14.91
CA ALA A 64 13.59 2.77 -15.52
C ALA A 64 13.71 2.92 -17.05
N ALA A 65 12.98 3.86 -17.65
CA ALA A 65 13.01 4.21 -19.07
C ALA A 65 13.97 5.37 -19.34
#